data_AF-A0A8T1RW84-F1
#
_entry.id   AF-A0A8T1RW84-F1
#
_cell.length_a   1.000
_cell.length_b   1.000
_cell.length_c   1.000
_cell.angle_alpha   90.00
_cell.angle_beta   90.00
_cell.angle_gamma   90.00
#
_symmetry.space_group_name_H-M   'P 1'
#
loop_
_entity.id
_entity.type
_entity.pdbx_description
1 polymer ?
#
loop_
_entity_poly.entity_id
_entity_poly.type
_entity_poly.pdbx_seq_one_letter_code
_entity_poly.pdbx_strand_id
1 'polypeptide(L)' 'MPLSRGQSFTIWILCEAHCFTVTVNGHHQFAYNHRVPNLQQIDRLEVEGDVM' A
#
# COMPACT_ATOMS: atom_id res chain seq x y z
N MET A 1 -9.94 11.34 5.40
CA MET A 1 -10.07 10.22 4.45
C MET A 1 -9.21 10.54 3.23
N PRO A 2 -8.23 9.70 2.87
CA PRO A 2 -7.25 10.04 1.83
C PRO A 2 -7.73 9.83 0.39
N LEU A 3 -8.91 9.22 0.20
CA LEU A 3 -9.51 8.92 -1.09
C LEU A 3 -10.89 9.59 -1.19
N SER A 4 -11.23 10.05 -2.40
CA SER A 4 -12.50 10.69 -2.73
C SER A 4 -13.02 10.12 -4.06
N ARG A 5 -14.33 9.87 -4.16
CA ARG A 5 -14.95 9.34 -5.38
C ARG A 5 -14.74 10.29 -6.56
N GLY A 6 -14.41 9.73 -7.72
CA GLY A 6 -14.17 10.49 -8.95
C GLY A 6 -12.90 11.35 -8.92
N GLN A 7 -11.99 11.11 -7.98
CA GLN A 7 -10.67 11.73 -7.93
C GLN A 7 -9.61 10.66 -8.13
N SER A 8 -8.68 10.91 -9.06
CA SER A 8 -7.50 10.06 -9.22
C SER A 8 -6.68 10.03 -7.94
N PHE A 9 -6.04 8.90 -7.68
CA PHE A 9 -5.18 8.72 -6.53
C PHE A 9 -3.96 7.88 -6.88
N THR A 10 -2.90 8.03 -6.08
CA THR A 10 -1.70 7.20 -6.17
C THR A 10 -1.43 6.58 -4.82
N ILE A 11 -1.28 5.26 -4.79
CA ILE A 11 -0.83 4.51 -3.60
C ILE A 11 0.58 4.00 -3.85
N TRP A 12 1.49 4.33 -2.94
CA TRP A 12 2.83 3.76 -2.89
C TRP A 12 2.91 2.82 -1.70
N ILE A 13 3.33 1.59 -1.96
CA ILE A 13 3.63 0.59 -0.94
C ILE A 13 5.12 0.29 -1.04
N LEU A 14 5.91 0.79 -0.09
CA LEU A 14 7.35 0.56 -0.06
C LEU A 14 7.65 -0.58 0.91
N CYS A 15 8.38 -1.59 0.43
CA CYS A 15 8.86 -2.69 1.25
C CYS A 15 10.18 -2.27 1.91
N GLU A 16 10.15 -2.03 3.22
CA GLU A 16 11.34 -1.80 4.04
C GLU A 16 11.76 -3.08 4.77
N ALA A 17 12.86 -3.03 5.51
CA ALA A 17 13.42 -4.20 6.19
C ALA A 17 12.46 -4.83 7.22
N HIS A 18 11.57 -4.05 7.84
CA HIS A 18 10.73 -4.51 8.95
C HIS A 18 9.23 -4.27 8.76
N CYS A 19 8.84 -3.49 7.75
CA CYS A 19 7.44 -3.16 7.48
C CYS A 19 7.22 -2.80 6.01
N PHE A 20 5.95 -2.72 5.63
CA PHE A 20 5.52 -1.95 4.47
C PHE A 20 5.13 -0.54 4.91
N THR A 21 5.65 0.49 4.25
CA THR A 21 5.18 1.87 4.44
C THR A 21 4.20 2.23 3.32
N VAL A 22 3.07 2.83 3.69
CA VAL A 22 2.00 3.18 2.76
C VAL A 22 1.83 4.68 2.68
N THR A 23 1.88 5.21 1.46
CA THR A 23 1.71 6.63 1.14
C THR A 23 0.60 6.79 0.12
N VAL A 24 -0.33 7.73 0.36
CA VAL A 24 -1.43 8.04 -0.56
C VAL A 24 -1.32 9.50 -0.98
N ASN A 25 -1.30 9.75 -2.29
CA ASN A 25 -1.17 11.10 -2.86
C ASN A 25 0.03 11.88 -2.31
N GLY A 26 1.16 11.20 -2.07
CA GLY A 26 2.38 11.80 -1.52
C GLY A 26 2.39 11.98 0.00
N HIS A 27 1.30 11.66 0.71
CA HIS A 27 1.21 11.76 2.16
C HIS A 27 1.32 10.39 2.84
N HIS A 28 2.19 10.28 3.84
CA HIS A 28 2.35 9.06 4.63
C HIS A 28 1.07 8.75 5.41
N GLN A 29 0.62 7.51 5.34
CA GLN A 29 -0.59 7.05 6.03
C GLN A 29 -0.26 6.17 7.23
N PHE A 30 0.50 5.10 7.02
CA PHE A 30 0.90 4.18 8.09
C PHE A 30 2.04 3.26 7.67
N ALA A 31 2.61 2.58 8.66
CA ALA A 31 3.52 1.44 8.49
C ALA A 31 2.85 0.16 8.99
N TYR A 32 3.05 -0.94 8.25
CA TYR A 32 2.52 -2.27 8.60
C TYR A 32 3.66 -3.26 8.73
N ASN A 33 3.93 -3.71 9.97
CA ASN A 33 5.01 -4.66 10.25
C ASN A 33 4.84 -5.96 9.48
N HIS A 34 5.94 -6.49 8.98
CA HIS A 34 5.97 -7.77 8.28
C HIS A 34 5.49 -8.88 9.21
N ARG A 35 4.46 -9.61 8.77
CA ARG A 35 3.98 -10.82 9.46
C ARG A 35 4.44 -12.10 8.77
N VAL A 36 4.70 -12.02 7.46
CA VAL A 36 5.33 -13.09 6.69
C VAL A 36 6.83 -12.80 6.67
N PRO A 37 7.68 -13.69 7.19
CA PRO A 37 9.12 -13.42 7.31
C PRO A 37 9.86 -13.59 5.97
N ASN A 38 9.43 -14.53 5.12
CA ASN A 38 10.04 -14.73 3.82
C ASN A 38 9.42 -13.81 2.76
N LEU A 39 9.88 -12.56 2.74
CA LEU A 39 9.36 -11.53 1.84
C LEU A 39 9.48 -11.90 0.35
N GLN A 40 10.45 -12.75 -0.02
CA GLN A 40 10.64 -13.19 -1.40
C GLN A 40 9.50 -14.08 -1.93
N GLN A 41 8.67 -14.64 -1.05
CA GLN A 41 7.49 -15.42 -1.44
C GLN A 41 6.28 -14.54 -1.79
N ILE A 42 6.35 -13.23 -1.57
CA ILE A 42 5.29 -12.30 -1.95
C ILE A 42 5.44 -11.99 -3.43
N ASP A 43 4.70 -12.69 -4.27
CA ASP A 43 4.83 -12.66 -5.74
C ASP A 43 3.59 -12.12 -6.45
N ARG A 44 2.54 -11.78 -5.70
CA ARG A 44 1.26 -11.29 -6.23
C ARG A 44 0.79 -10.06 -5.48
N LEU A 45 0.29 -9.10 -6.23
CA LEU A 45 -0.46 -7.95 -5.74
C LEU A 45 -1.84 -7.98 -6.40
N GLU A 46 -2.88 -7.93 -5.59
CA GLU A 46 -4.26 -7.90 -6.03
C GLU A 46 -4.88 -6.57 -5.56
N VAL A 47 -5.61 -5.92 -6.47
CA VAL A 47 -6.34 -4.68 -6.21
C VAL A 47 -7.78 -4.90 -6.65
N GLU A 48 -8.69 -4.83 -5.69
CA GLU A 48 -10.11 -5.05 -5.91
C GLU A 48 -10.95 -3.92 -5.30
N GLY A 49 -12.22 -3.85 -5.70
CA GLY A 49 -13.19 -2.85 -5.25
C GLY A 49 -13.45 -1.74 -6.27
N ASP A 50 -14.17 -0.71 -5.83
CA ASP A 50 -14.62 0.40 -6.70
C ASP A 50 -13.47 1.38 -7.00
N VAL A 51 -12.69 1.08 -8.02
CA VAL A 51 -11.65 1.97 -8.58
C VAL A 51 -12.18 2.56 -9.89
N MET A 52 -12.49 3.86 -9.89
CA MET A 52 -13.03 4.61 -11.05
C MET A 52 -12.34 5.95 -11.21
#